data_AF-A0A8F9R5M7-F1
#
_entry.id   AF-A0A8F9R5M7-F1
#
_cell.length_a   1.000
_cell.length_b   1.000
_cell.length_c   1.000
_cell.angle_alpha   90.00
_cell.angle_beta   90.00
_cell.angle_gamma   90.00
#
_symmetry.space_group_name_H-M   'P 1'
#
loop_
_entity.id
_entity.type
_entity.pdbx_description
1 polymer ?
#
loop_
_entity_poly.entity_id
_entity_poly.type
_entity_poly.pdbx_seq_one_letter_code
_entity_poly.pdbx_strand_id
1 'polypeptide(L)' 'MFLLHEYDIFWVFLIISSVIPILAFVISGILAPIREGPEKLSSYESGIEPIGDAWVQF' A
#
# COMPACT_ATOMS: atom_id res chain seq x y z
N MET A 1 33.09 -9.36 18.68
CA MET A 1 32.75 -10.29 17.58
C MET A 1 31.24 -10.33 17.50
N PHE A 2 30.62 -9.79 16.44
CA PHE A 2 29.17 -9.84 16.28
C PHE A 2 28.74 -11.30 16.05
N LEU A 3 27.85 -11.81 16.90
CA LEU A 3 27.31 -13.18 16.82
C LEU A 3 26.10 -13.15 15.89
N LEU A 4 26.35 -12.98 14.58
CA LEU A 4 25.30 -12.78 13.57
C LEU A 4 24.39 -14.00 13.38
N HIS A 5 24.88 -15.20 13.72
CA HIS A 5 24.19 -16.46 13.47
C HIS A 5 22.84 -16.58 14.20
N GLU A 6 22.69 -15.95 15.36
CA GLU A 6 21.44 -15.95 16.14
C GLU A 6 20.32 -15.13 15.47
N TYR A 7 20.66 -14.22 14.56
CA TYR A 7 19.71 -13.34 13.87
C TYR A 7 19.41 -13.77 12.44
N ASP A 8 20.04 -14.84 11.93
CA ASP A 8 19.83 -15.29 10.55
C ASP A 8 18.35 -15.58 10.27
N ILE A 9 17.65 -16.21 11.22
CA ILE A 9 16.21 -16.50 11.11
C ILE A 9 15.40 -15.21 11.09
N PHE A 10 15.75 -14.23 11.93
CA PHE A 10 15.09 -12.92 11.94
C PHE A 10 15.24 -12.20 10.60
N TRP A 11 16.43 -12.20 10.02
CA TRP A 11 16.68 -11.58 8.71
C TRP A 11 15.93 -12.26 7.58
N VAL A 12 15.92 -13.60 7.56
CA VAL A 12 15.14 -14.37 6.58
C VAL A 12 13.65 -14.06 6.73
N PHE A 13 13.13 -14.03 7.95
CA PHE A 13 11.74 -13.68 8.21
C PHE A 13 11.41 -12.25 7.77
N LEU A 14 12.27 -11.28 8.07
CA LEU A 14 12.08 -9.88 7.68
C LEU A 14 12.04 -9.74 6.15
N ILE A 15 12.93 -10.41 5.44
CA ILE A 15 12.97 -10.39 3.98
C ILE A 15 11.69 -11.01 3.41
N ILE A 16 11.31 -12.21 3.85
CA ILE A 16 10.12 -12.91 3.35
C ILE A 16 8.86 -12.08 3.63
N SER A 17 8.68 -11.62 4.86
CA SER A 17 7.53 -10.81 5.26
C SER A 17 7.44 -9.49 4.52
N SER A 18 8.57 -8.88 4.15
CA SER A 18 8.60 -7.66 3.33
C SER A 18 8.29 -7.94 1.85
N VAL A 19 8.72 -9.09 1.32
CA VAL A 19 8.50 -9.47 -0.08
C VAL A 19 7.04 -9.86 -0.36
N ILE A 20 6.37 -10.52 0.59
CA ILE A 20 4.97 -10.96 0.44
C ILE A 20 4.01 -9.82 0.01
N PRO A 21 3.92 -8.66 0.68
CA PRO A 21 3.02 -7.59 0.27
C PRO A 21 3.38 -7.01 -1.10
N ILE A 22 4.68 -6.93 -1.43
CA ILE A 22 5.14 -6.47 -2.75
C ILE A 22 4.60 -7.41 -3.83
N LEU A 23 4.77 -8.72 -3.66
CA LEU A 23 4.24 -9.71 -4.61
C LEU A 23 2.71 -9.64 -4.71
N ALA A 24 2.00 -9.46 -3.59
CA ALA A 24 0.56 -9.32 -3.60
C ALA A 24 0.10 -8.10 -4.44
N PHE A 25 0.73 -6.94 -4.28
CA PHE A 25 0.43 -5.75 -5.08
C PHE A 25 0.81 -5.92 -6.55
N VAL A 26 1.96 -6.55 -6.86
CA VAL A 26 2.39 -6.79 -8.24
C VAL A 26 1.41 -7.73 -8.95
N ILE A 27 1.05 -8.85 -8.33
CA ILE A 27 0.08 -9.80 -8.89
C ILE A 27 -1.27 -9.12 -9.09
N SER A 28 -1.74 -8.35 -8.12
CA SER A 28 -2.99 -7.59 -8.24
C SER A 28 -2.92 -6.54 -9.36
N GLY A 29 -1.81 -5.84 -9.52
CA GLY A 29 -1.63 -4.83 -10.57
C GLY A 29 -1.63 -5.42 -11.98
N ILE A 30 -1.18 -6.67 -12.13
CA ILE A 30 -1.18 -7.40 -13.40
C ILE A 30 -2.56 -7.99 -13.72
N LEU A 31 -3.25 -8.55 -12.72
CA LEU A 31 -4.50 -9.29 -12.93
C LEU A 31 -5.77 -8.42 -12.86
N ALA A 32 -5.73 -7.30 -12.15
CA ALA A 32 -6.93 -6.48 -11.95
C ALA A 32 -7.35 -5.75 -13.24
N PRO A 33 -8.66 -5.59 -13.47
CA PRO A 33 -9.15 -4.80 -14.60
C PRO A 33 -8.77 -3.32 -14.43
N ILE A 34 -8.28 -2.72 -15.52
CA ILE A 34 -7.94 -1.30 -15.57
C ILE A 34 -9.18 -0.52 -16.02
N ARG A 35 -9.62 0.43 -15.18
CA ARG A 35 -10.64 1.45 -15.51
C ARG A 35 -10.01 2.83 -15.39
N GLU A 36 -10.10 3.62 -16.45
CA GLU A 36 -9.41 4.92 -16.61
C GLU A 36 -10.35 6.13 -16.50
N GLY A 37 -11.59 5.95 -16.04
CA GLY A 37 -12.53 7.06 -15.91
C GLY A 37 -12.05 8.12 -14.91
N PRO A 38 -12.21 9.43 -15.21
CA PRO A 38 -11.76 10.52 -14.34
C PRO A 38 -12.39 10.47 -12.94
N GLU A 39 -13.59 9.89 -12.81
CA GLU A 39 -14.30 9.68 -11.54
C GLU A 39 -13.56 8.74 -10.58
N LYS A 40 -12.67 7.88 -11.09
CA LYS A 40 -11.85 7.01 -10.24
C LYS A 40 -10.80 7.79 -9.45
N LEU A 41 -10.37 8.93 -10.00
CA LEU A 41 -9.33 9.79 -9.42
C LEU A 41 -9.92 10.89 -8.52
N SER A 42 -11.24 11.09 -8.52
CA SER A 42 -11.91 12.02 -7.61
C SER A 42 -12.04 11.43 -6.21
N SER A 43 -11.92 12.29 -5.18
CA SER A 43 -12.18 11.92 -3.79
C SER A 43 -13.62 11.46 -3.58
N TYR A 44 -13.82 10.50 -2.68
CA TYR A 44 -15.15 10.06 -2.29
C TYR A 44 -15.82 11.09 -1.37
N GLU A 45 -16.98 11.59 -1.78
CA GLU A 45 -17.75 12.59 -1.03
C GLU A 45 -19.25 12.22 -1.05
N SER A 46 -19.61 10.97 -0.74
CA SER A 46 -21.02 10.49 -0.64
C SER A 46 -21.96 10.86 -1.82
N GLY A 47 -21.42 11.11 -3.02
CA GLY A 47 -22.19 11.50 -4.20
C GLY A 47 -22.48 13.00 -4.33
N ILE A 48 -21.86 13.86 -3.52
CA ILE A 48 -21.90 15.32 -3.64
C ILE A 48 -20.53 15.89 -4.00
N GLU A 49 -20.48 17.14 -4.43
CA GLU A 49 -19.20 17.84 -4.62
C GLU A 49 -18.67 18.33 -3.26
N PRO A 50 -17.37 18.23 -2.97
CA PRO A 50 -16.80 18.71 -1.73
C PRO A 50 -16.95 20.23 -1.62
N ILE A 51 -17.44 20.69 -0.47
CA ILE A 51 -17.72 22.11 -0.21
C ILE A 51 -16.79 22.63 0.88
N GLY A 52 -16.08 23.72 0.59
CA GLY A 52 -15.12 24.35 1.50
C GLY A 52 -13.73 23.69 1.47
N ASP A 53 -12.79 24.27 2.21
CA ASP A 53 -11.43 23.76 2.29
C ASP A 53 -11.30 22.67 3.35
N ALA A 54 -10.55 21.62 3.03
CA ALA A 54 -10.21 20.57 3.99
C ALA A 54 -9.22 21.11 5.03
N TRP A 55 -9.71 21.44 6.22
CA TRP A 55 -8.90 21.85 7.36
C TRP A 55 -9.17 20.95 8.56
N VAL A 56 -8.11 20.63 9.31
CA VAL A 56 -8.19 19.92 10.59
C VAL A 56 -7.52 20.81 11.64
N GLN A 57 -8.10 20.88 12.83
CA GLN A 57 -7.44 21.52 13.97
C GLN A 57 -6.33 20.60 14.49
N PHE A 58 -5.09 21.10 14.48
CA PHE A 58 -3.92 20.41 15.01
C PHE A 58 -3.68 20.73 16.48
#